data_AF-A0A7J4Q1H3-F1
#
_entry.id   AF-A0A7J4Q1H3-F1
#
_cell.length_a   1.000
_cell.length_b   1.000
_cell.length_c   1.000
_cell.angle_alpha   90.00
_cell.angle_beta   90.00
_cell.angle_gamma   90.00
#
_symmetry.space_group_name_H-M   'P 1'
#
loop_
_entity.id
_entity.type
_entity.pdbx_description
1 polymer ?
#
loop_
_entity_poly.entity_id
_entity_poly.type
_entity_poly.pdbx_seq_one_letter_code
_entity_poly.pdbx_strand_id
1 'polypeptide(L)'
;MDGGIFGKDDSEAEILRLERPATRSNWITPDGTAFDLTIPPTVYPPREDTDLLCKTLRGLGPGKGQRLLEIGCGSGAVSLYAASLGYRVRACDINPYAVAATKANAQHLRHDLDVHEGGPGPKADGSVEQWSGTQPHDVVVWNLPYLNHDPSVEEVLGPLEEAALLDTDDKGLVSRLMTQVSENQLISKNGIILLLVSGNERGLHAEQEAQKNGFAARCVSKHAFEEGDGLRVIAIWNPYTSASSHRFESLASTNQSALEQSRTVGDLFTALQQTSGRGRRGRAWSSETTCFAGTWTLALGTPTMSPGLMQILAGHAVIATHRILGVNEASMALKWPNDVIQTSQKNTGKVAGVLVEGRSKGEQSKIVVGIGVNFASEQSAEPAFPIAHLFDVIPKVEVEHYERVIHAIIASYFEHHAMVKETSQEDHLDVLLDELIRSQKLLGKPFYRNEQWFIEGLDAQGNLVLGNDRQETVVIPDGEDLKWPVFLVD
;
A
#
# COMPACT_ATOMS: atom_id res chain seq x y z
N MET A 1 -22.42 -26.38 18.93
CA MET A 1 -22.17 -26.74 20.33
C MET A 1 -21.04 -27.74 20.28
N ASP A 2 -19.78 -27.47 20.58
CA ASP A 2 -19.08 -26.30 21.10
C ASP A 2 -17.86 -26.06 20.19
N GLY A 3 -17.59 -24.81 19.83
CA GLY A 3 -16.49 -24.46 18.93
C GLY A 3 -16.29 -22.95 18.81
N GLY A 4 -16.73 -22.19 19.83
CA GLY A 4 -16.33 -20.80 19.98
C GLY A 4 -14.95 -20.76 20.62
N ILE A 5 -14.15 -19.75 20.27
CA ILE A 5 -12.83 -19.48 20.86
C ILE A 5 -12.94 -19.24 22.38
N PHE A 6 -14.13 -18.86 22.88
CA PHE A 6 -14.39 -18.54 24.28
C PHE A 6 -15.33 -19.54 24.93
N GLY A 7 -14.95 -20.04 26.11
CA GLY A 7 -15.74 -20.86 26.99
C GLY A 7 -16.50 -20.06 28.05
N LYS A 8 -17.24 -20.77 28.90
CA LYS A 8 -17.96 -20.18 30.03
C LYS A 8 -17.00 -19.56 31.05
N ASP A 9 -15.85 -20.20 31.26
CA ASP A 9 -14.83 -19.78 32.23
C ASP A 9 -14.16 -18.44 31.82
N ASP A 10 -14.02 -18.18 30.51
CA ASP A 10 -13.47 -16.91 29.99
C ASP A 10 -14.44 -15.74 30.21
N SER A 11 -15.74 -16.01 30.08
CA SER A 11 -16.78 -15.01 30.38
C SER A 11 -16.84 -14.71 31.88
N GLU A 12 -16.63 -15.71 32.74
CA GLU A 12 -16.55 -15.53 34.19
C GLU A 12 -15.27 -14.78 34.60
N ALA A 13 -14.12 -15.06 33.96
CA ALA A 13 -12.87 -14.34 34.16
C ALA A 13 -12.97 -12.86 33.75
N GLU A 14 -13.67 -12.54 32.65
CA GLU A 14 -13.95 -11.17 32.23
C GLU A 14 -14.83 -10.42 33.23
N ILE A 15 -15.88 -11.06 33.75
CA ILE A 15 -16.72 -10.51 34.83
C ILE A 15 -15.87 -10.18 36.07
N LEU A 16 -15.02 -11.11 36.51
CA LEU A 16 -14.11 -10.89 37.64
C LEU A 16 -13.08 -9.78 37.36
N ARG A 17 -12.69 -9.59 36.10
CA ARG A 17 -11.79 -8.52 35.68
C ARG A 17 -12.45 -7.15 35.77
N LEU A 18 -13.73 -7.04 35.42
CA LEU A 18 -14.53 -5.82 35.55
C LEU A 18 -14.68 -5.35 37.01
N GLU A 19 -14.57 -6.25 37.98
CA GLU A 19 -14.60 -5.90 39.41
C GLU A 19 -13.27 -5.29 39.91
N ARG A 20 -12.20 -5.33 39.12
CA ARG A 20 -10.91 -4.73 39.49
C ARG A 20 -10.99 -3.20 39.45
N PRO A 21 -10.26 -2.48 40.32
CA PRO A 21 -10.21 -1.03 40.26
C PRO A 21 -9.52 -0.55 38.97
N ALA A 22 -9.98 0.56 38.42
CA ALA A 22 -9.28 1.26 37.35
C ALA A 22 -7.89 1.68 37.82
N THR A 23 -6.92 1.65 36.91
CA THR A 23 -5.56 2.10 37.17
C THR A 23 -5.38 3.54 36.69
N ARG A 24 -4.39 4.24 37.26
CA ARG A 24 -3.96 5.55 36.75
C ARG A 24 -2.66 5.39 35.99
N SER A 25 -2.61 5.95 34.79
CA SER A 25 -1.43 5.98 33.94
C SER A 25 -1.05 7.42 33.65
N ASN A 26 0.17 7.80 34.00
CA ASN A 26 0.73 9.08 33.61
C ASN A 26 1.53 8.88 32.32
N TRP A 27 0.84 8.97 31.19
CA TRP A 27 1.44 8.78 29.88
C TRP A 27 2.08 10.07 29.39
N ILE A 28 3.31 9.98 28.87
CA ILE A 28 4.05 11.13 28.34
C ILE A 28 3.87 11.15 26.82
N THR A 29 3.21 12.18 26.31
CA THR A 29 3.00 12.38 24.89
C THR A 29 4.33 12.61 24.15
N PRO A 30 4.36 12.46 22.80
CA PRO A 30 5.57 12.70 22.02
C PRO A 30 6.20 14.10 22.16
N ASP A 31 5.45 15.11 22.62
CA ASP A 31 5.96 16.46 22.88
C ASP A 31 6.34 16.73 24.36
N GLY A 32 6.26 15.70 25.20
CA GLY A 32 6.66 15.75 26.61
C GLY A 32 5.55 16.17 27.58
N THR A 33 4.31 16.32 27.10
CA THR A 33 3.15 16.63 27.93
C THR A 33 2.69 15.38 28.67
N ALA A 34 2.36 15.53 29.95
CA ALA A 34 1.88 14.42 30.78
C ALA A 34 0.35 14.35 30.77
N PHE A 35 -0.22 13.22 30.36
CA PHE A 35 -1.65 12.93 30.44
C PHE A 35 -1.90 11.92 31.57
N ASP A 36 -2.60 12.36 32.62
CA ASP A 36 -3.07 11.49 33.72
C ASP A 36 -4.38 10.82 33.31
N LEU A 37 -4.29 9.58 32.84
CA LEU A 37 -5.38 8.78 32.30
C LEU A 37 -5.89 7.80 33.35
N THR A 38 -7.21 7.70 33.48
CA THR A 38 -7.86 6.61 34.21
C THR A 38 -8.20 5.49 33.24
N ILE A 39 -7.72 4.28 33.52
CA ILE A 39 -7.80 3.13 32.61
C ILE A 39 -8.56 1.99 33.31
N PRO A 40 -9.79 1.68 32.86
CA PRO A 40 -10.51 0.52 33.35
C PRO A 40 -9.79 -0.81 33.04
N PRO A 41 -10.03 -1.88 33.80
CA PRO A 41 -9.29 -3.15 33.67
C PRO A 41 -9.37 -3.84 32.29
N THR A 42 -10.39 -3.56 31.49
CA THR A 42 -10.65 -4.14 30.16
C THR A 42 -10.37 -3.15 29.02
N VAL A 43 -9.74 -2.02 29.32
CA VAL A 43 -9.46 -0.96 28.35
C VAL A 43 -7.97 -0.92 28.05
N TYR A 44 -7.63 -0.87 26.77
CA TYR A 44 -6.23 -0.88 26.33
C TYR A 44 -5.48 0.38 26.80
N PRO A 45 -4.38 0.23 27.55
CA PRO A 45 -3.56 1.36 27.99
C PRO A 45 -2.64 1.87 26.87
N PRO A 46 -2.18 3.13 26.93
CA PRO A 46 -1.20 3.63 25.96
C PRO A 46 0.12 2.86 26.07
N ARG A 47 0.68 2.45 24.93
CA ARG A 47 1.93 1.70 24.79
C ARG A 47 2.78 2.21 23.61
N GLU A 48 3.81 1.46 23.22
CA GLU A 48 4.73 1.78 22.13
C GLU A 48 4.00 2.03 20.78
N ASP A 49 2.87 1.35 20.55
CA ASP A 49 2.01 1.57 19.39
C ASP A 49 1.32 2.95 19.41
N THR A 50 0.79 3.32 20.56
CA THR A 50 0.19 4.63 20.84
C THR A 50 1.22 5.73 20.61
N ASP A 51 2.46 5.53 21.09
CA ASP A 51 3.56 6.45 20.89
C ASP A 51 3.92 6.61 19.42
N LEU A 52 4.01 5.50 18.67
CA LEU A 52 4.32 5.51 17.24
C LEU A 52 3.24 6.25 16.44
N LEU A 53 1.97 5.99 16.75
CA LEU A 53 0.83 6.62 16.07
C LEU A 53 0.76 8.12 16.37
N CYS A 54 0.95 8.51 17.64
CA CYS A 54 1.00 9.91 18.05
C CYS A 54 2.20 10.66 17.46
N LYS A 55 3.38 10.03 17.38
CA LYS A 55 4.56 10.59 16.67
C LYS A 55 4.25 10.82 15.20
N THR A 56 3.55 9.88 14.56
CA THR A 56 3.14 9.99 13.15
C THR A 56 2.13 11.13 12.96
N LEU A 57 1.11 11.22 13.81
CA LEU A 57 0.14 12.33 13.81
C LEU A 57 0.81 13.69 14.00
N ARG A 58 1.76 13.80 14.93
CA ARG A 58 2.55 15.02 15.13
C ARG A 58 3.30 15.43 13.86
N GLY A 59 3.81 14.45 13.11
CA GLY A 59 4.51 14.67 11.85
C GLY A 59 3.65 15.31 10.76
N LEU A 60 2.31 15.20 10.85
CA LEU A 60 1.37 15.88 9.94
C LEU A 60 1.31 17.41 10.18
N GLY A 61 1.79 17.88 11.34
CA GLY A 61 1.69 19.26 11.77
C GLY A 61 0.41 19.57 12.57
N PRO A 62 0.10 20.86 12.80
CA PRO A 62 -1.07 21.24 13.59
C PRO A 62 -2.37 20.92 12.85
N GLY A 63 -3.36 20.38 13.56
CA GLY A 63 -4.63 19.93 12.98
C GLY A 63 -5.52 21.05 12.44
N LYS A 64 -5.36 22.30 12.90
CA LYS A 64 -6.07 23.51 12.38
C LYS A 64 -7.59 23.33 12.21
N GLY A 65 -8.22 22.54 13.09
CA GLY A 65 -9.66 22.25 13.05
C GLY A 65 -10.09 21.21 12.01
N GLN A 66 -9.15 20.52 11.35
CA GLN A 66 -9.42 19.34 10.53
C GLN A 66 -10.17 18.27 11.33
N ARG A 67 -11.04 17.52 10.66
CA ARG A 67 -11.82 16.45 11.29
C ARG A 67 -10.97 15.19 11.37
N LEU A 68 -10.83 14.65 12.58
CA LEU A 68 -10.15 13.39 12.82
C LEU A 68 -11.13 12.37 13.39
N LEU A 69 -11.13 11.16 12.84
CA LEU A 69 -11.82 10.00 13.40
C LEU A 69 -10.79 9.01 13.96
N GLU A 70 -10.88 8.67 15.23
CA GLU A 70 -10.19 7.50 15.79
C GLU A 70 -11.16 6.32 15.86
N ILE A 71 -10.75 5.18 15.28
CA ILE A 71 -11.43 3.89 15.41
C ILE A 71 -10.66 3.07 16.46
N GLY A 72 -11.36 2.57 17.47
CA GLY A 72 -10.78 1.82 18.59
C GLY A 72 -10.07 2.74 19.59
N CYS A 73 -10.81 3.67 20.19
CA CYS A 73 -10.22 4.75 21.00
C CYS A 73 -9.64 4.32 22.35
N GLY A 74 -9.99 3.14 22.88
CA GLY A 74 -9.40 2.58 24.09
C GLY A 74 -9.44 3.56 25.28
N SER A 75 -8.27 3.89 25.82
CA SER A 75 -8.11 4.86 26.93
C SER A 75 -8.34 6.33 26.53
N GLY A 76 -8.41 6.62 25.24
CA GLY A 76 -8.55 7.96 24.67
C GLY A 76 -7.23 8.67 24.41
N ALA A 77 -6.08 8.02 24.63
CA ALA A 77 -4.77 8.67 24.55
C ALA A 77 -4.49 9.34 23.18
N VAL A 78 -4.75 8.64 22.08
CA VAL A 78 -4.56 9.17 20.72
C VAL A 78 -5.57 10.28 20.43
N SER A 79 -6.85 10.07 20.73
CA SER A 79 -7.91 11.08 20.61
C SER A 79 -7.58 12.39 21.33
N LEU A 80 -7.13 12.31 22.59
CA LEU A 80 -6.76 13.47 23.40
C LEU A 80 -5.55 14.17 22.81
N TYR A 81 -4.55 13.41 22.38
CA TYR A 81 -3.36 13.98 21.76
C TYR A 81 -3.69 14.67 20.45
N ALA A 82 -4.51 14.05 19.59
CA ALA A 82 -5.02 14.69 18.38
C ALA A 82 -5.80 15.99 18.70
N ALA A 83 -6.66 16.00 19.72
CA ALA A 83 -7.35 17.21 20.14
C ALA A 83 -6.38 18.30 20.61
N SER A 84 -5.31 17.93 21.32
CA SER A 84 -4.23 18.86 21.73
C SER A 84 -3.45 19.45 20.55
N LEU A 85 -3.36 18.73 19.43
CA LEU A 85 -2.79 19.23 18.17
C LEU A 85 -3.77 20.14 17.40
N GLY A 86 -5.00 20.30 17.88
CA GLY A 86 -6.03 21.18 17.31
C GLY A 86 -6.95 20.51 16.29
N TYR A 87 -7.08 19.18 16.28
CA TYR A 87 -8.09 18.47 15.49
C TYR A 87 -9.48 18.56 16.14
N ARG A 88 -10.53 18.49 15.31
CA ARG A 88 -11.89 18.19 15.78
C ARG A 88 -12.06 16.68 15.80
N VAL A 89 -12.01 16.11 17.00
CA VAL A 89 -11.89 14.66 17.18
C VAL A 89 -13.25 14.03 17.40
N ARG A 90 -13.59 13.09 16.53
CA ARG A 90 -14.57 12.05 16.76
C ARG A 90 -13.84 10.76 17.08
N ALA A 91 -14.38 9.95 17.98
CA ALA A 91 -13.79 8.69 18.35
C ALA A 91 -14.86 7.61 18.47
N CYS A 92 -14.53 6.37 18.13
CA CYS A 92 -15.42 5.25 18.37
C CYS A 92 -14.71 4.03 18.92
N ASP A 93 -15.44 3.19 19.64
CA ASP A 93 -14.97 1.89 20.09
C ASP A 93 -16.16 0.94 20.23
N ILE A 94 -15.97 -0.34 19.92
CA ILE A 94 -17.00 -1.36 20.15
C ILE A 94 -17.13 -1.69 21.64
N ASN A 95 -16.10 -1.40 22.43
CA ASN A 95 -16.09 -1.60 23.87
C ASN A 95 -16.70 -0.38 24.59
N PRO A 96 -17.88 -0.51 25.23
CA PRO A 96 -18.53 0.61 25.93
C PRO A 96 -17.68 1.16 27.10
N TYR A 97 -16.81 0.34 27.70
CA TYR A 97 -15.90 0.81 28.76
C TYR A 97 -14.79 1.70 28.21
N ALA A 98 -14.31 1.47 26.98
CA ALA A 98 -13.36 2.34 26.29
C ALA A 98 -14.00 3.68 25.92
N VAL A 99 -15.24 3.66 25.43
CA VAL A 99 -16.05 4.87 25.19
C VAL A 99 -16.21 5.67 26.48
N ALA A 100 -16.57 5.02 27.60
CA ALA A 100 -16.72 5.69 28.89
C ALA A 100 -15.39 6.24 29.42
N ALA A 101 -14.30 5.48 29.31
CA ALA A 101 -12.96 5.89 29.73
C ALA A 101 -12.49 7.12 28.94
N THR A 102 -12.62 7.09 27.61
CA THR A 102 -12.26 8.19 26.73
C THR A 102 -13.05 9.46 27.08
N LYS A 103 -14.37 9.36 27.30
CA LYS A 103 -15.20 10.49 27.73
C LYS A 103 -14.76 11.05 29.09
N ALA A 104 -14.50 10.19 30.07
CA ALA A 104 -14.07 10.60 31.41
C ALA A 104 -12.70 11.29 31.37
N ASN A 105 -11.74 10.74 30.64
CA ASN A 105 -10.40 11.31 30.47
C ASN A 105 -10.46 12.65 29.70
N ALA A 106 -11.30 12.77 28.68
CA ALA A 106 -11.55 14.02 27.97
C ALA A 106 -12.09 15.11 28.87
N GLN A 107 -13.10 14.79 29.69
CA GLN A 107 -13.64 15.73 30.66
C GLN A 107 -12.58 16.15 31.70
N HIS A 108 -11.80 15.19 32.20
CA HIS A 108 -10.73 15.44 33.17
C HIS A 108 -9.67 16.39 32.62
N LEU A 109 -9.22 16.15 31.39
CA LEU A 109 -8.18 16.94 30.71
C LEU A 109 -8.74 18.15 29.94
N ARG A 110 -10.04 18.42 30.05
CA ARG A 110 -10.75 19.57 29.44
C ARG A 110 -10.67 19.62 27.92
N HIS A 111 -10.75 18.47 27.28
CA HIS A 111 -10.94 18.34 25.82
C HIS A 111 -12.41 18.05 25.49
N ASP A 112 -12.89 18.66 24.41
CA ASP A 112 -14.20 18.37 23.84
C ASP A 112 -14.04 17.32 22.74
N LEU A 113 -14.50 16.10 23.00
CA LEU A 113 -14.42 14.96 22.08
C LEU A 113 -15.82 14.40 21.82
N ASP A 114 -16.09 14.02 20.57
CA ASP A 114 -17.34 13.38 20.19
C ASP A 114 -17.17 11.86 20.12
N VAL A 115 -17.59 11.14 21.17
CA VAL A 115 -17.23 9.73 21.38
C VAL A 115 -18.45 8.81 21.36
N HIS A 116 -18.41 7.77 20.52
CA HIS A 116 -19.54 6.87 20.23
C HIS A 116 -19.17 5.40 20.34
N GLU A 117 -20.16 4.56 20.61
CA GLU A 117 -19.99 3.12 20.45
C GLU A 117 -20.03 2.74 18.96
N GLY A 118 -19.15 1.84 18.56
CA GLY A 118 -19.20 1.15 17.27
C GLY A 118 -17.90 1.15 16.45
N GLY A 119 -17.97 0.60 15.24
CA GLY A 119 -16.81 0.46 14.36
C GLY A 119 -17.13 -0.12 12.97
N PRO A 120 -16.10 -0.39 12.14
CA PRO A 120 -16.26 -0.83 10.74
C PRO A 120 -16.69 -2.30 10.58
N GLY A 121 -16.96 -3.00 11.68
CA GLY A 121 -17.40 -4.39 11.69
C GLY A 121 -18.86 -4.59 11.25
N PRO A 122 -19.48 -5.75 11.56
CA PRO A 122 -20.86 -6.06 11.19
C PRO A 122 -21.87 -5.01 11.71
N LYS A 123 -23.08 -4.98 11.15
CA LYS A 123 -24.16 -4.04 11.58
C LYS A 123 -24.49 -4.10 13.07
N ALA A 124 -24.17 -5.20 13.75
CA ALA A 124 -24.34 -5.35 15.19
C ALA A 124 -23.46 -4.36 15.98
N ASP A 125 -22.35 -3.92 15.40
CA ASP A 125 -21.40 -2.97 15.99
C ASP A 125 -21.89 -1.52 15.83
N GLY A 126 -23.07 -1.27 15.23
CA GLY A 126 -23.63 0.06 15.03
C GLY A 126 -23.63 0.53 13.58
N SER A 127 -24.41 1.58 13.28
CA SER A 127 -24.46 2.15 11.94
C SER A 127 -23.25 3.06 11.65
N VAL A 128 -22.87 3.18 10.38
CA VAL A 128 -21.73 4.03 9.97
C VAL A 128 -21.93 5.47 10.42
N GLU A 129 -23.13 6.01 10.26
CA GLU A 129 -23.46 7.38 10.67
C GLU A 129 -23.38 7.57 12.19
N GLN A 130 -23.58 6.52 12.98
CA GLN A 130 -23.46 6.59 14.44
C GLN A 130 -22.00 6.76 14.85
N TRP A 131 -21.12 5.85 14.42
CA TRP A 131 -19.73 5.85 14.90
C TRP A 131 -18.85 6.85 14.15
N SER A 132 -19.09 7.07 12.85
CA SER A 132 -18.33 8.04 12.05
C SER A 132 -18.99 9.39 11.88
N GLY A 133 -20.30 9.53 12.08
CA GLY A 133 -21.02 10.75 11.71
C GLY A 133 -21.33 10.82 10.22
N THR A 134 -21.86 11.96 9.77
CA THR A 134 -22.37 12.13 8.39
C THR A 134 -21.40 12.87 7.46
N GLN A 135 -20.24 13.24 7.99
CA GLN A 135 -19.28 14.10 7.30
C GLN A 135 -17.95 13.35 7.12
N PRO A 136 -17.29 13.49 5.95
CA PRO A 136 -15.99 12.87 5.72
C PRO A 136 -14.92 13.41 6.68
N HIS A 137 -13.90 12.62 6.99
CA HIS A 137 -12.79 13.00 7.87
C HIS A 137 -11.54 13.33 7.05
N ASP A 138 -10.74 14.28 7.53
CA ASP A 138 -9.47 14.61 6.89
C ASP A 138 -8.36 13.64 7.33
N VAL A 139 -8.49 13.07 8.53
CA VAL A 139 -7.63 12.00 9.04
C VAL A 139 -8.51 10.94 9.70
N VAL A 140 -8.32 9.68 9.33
CA VAL A 140 -8.83 8.54 10.09
C VAL A 140 -7.64 7.82 10.70
N VAL A 141 -7.75 7.39 11.94
CA VAL A 141 -6.68 6.70 12.66
C VAL A 141 -7.25 5.41 13.21
N TRP A 142 -6.53 4.30 13.04
CA TRP A 142 -6.90 3.03 13.63
C TRP A 142 -5.66 2.24 14.02
N ASN A 143 -5.59 1.88 15.31
CA ASN A 143 -4.68 0.85 15.78
C ASN A 143 -5.34 -0.51 15.58
N LEU A 144 -4.89 -1.28 14.58
CA LEU A 144 -5.50 -2.58 14.28
C LEU A 144 -5.12 -3.62 15.33
N PRO A 145 -6.00 -4.59 15.64
CA PRO A 145 -5.61 -5.78 16.37
C PRO A 145 -4.50 -6.54 15.63
N TYR A 146 -3.32 -6.73 16.23
CA TYR A 146 -2.16 -7.32 15.54
C TYR A 146 -1.46 -8.47 16.29
N LEU A 147 -1.97 -8.92 17.44
CA LEU A 147 -1.44 -10.11 18.09
C LEU A 147 -1.87 -11.39 17.35
N ASN A 148 -1.00 -12.40 17.39
CA ASN A 148 -1.34 -13.74 16.95
C ASN A 148 -2.05 -14.45 18.11
N HIS A 149 -3.13 -15.16 17.83
CA HIS A 149 -3.65 -16.14 18.77
C HIS A 149 -2.63 -17.28 18.83
N ASP A 150 -1.92 -17.42 19.94
CA ASP A 150 -1.11 -18.60 20.19
C ASP A 150 -2.03 -19.71 20.73
N PRO A 151 -2.35 -20.75 19.93
CA PRO A 151 -3.23 -21.84 20.38
C PRO A 151 -2.62 -22.69 21.51
N SER A 152 -1.37 -22.44 21.92
CA SER A 152 -0.73 -23.08 23.08
C SER A 152 -0.91 -22.31 24.40
N VAL A 153 -1.50 -21.11 24.36
CA VAL A 153 -1.82 -20.31 25.55
C VAL A 153 -3.25 -20.64 26.00
N GLU A 154 -3.39 -21.31 27.15
CA GLU A 154 -4.69 -21.69 27.73
C GLU A 154 -5.40 -20.52 28.45
N GLU A 155 -4.71 -19.42 28.76
CA GLU A 155 -5.28 -18.22 29.40
C GLU A 155 -5.54 -17.11 28.38
N VAL A 156 -6.81 -16.90 28.00
CA VAL A 156 -7.24 -15.76 27.18
C VAL A 156 -7.69 -14.59 28.06
N LEU A 157 -7.52 -13.35 27.60
CA LEU A 157 -7.79 -12.16 28.42
C LEU A 157 -9.28 -11.81 28.55
N GLY A 158 -10.14 -12.55 27.83
CA GLY A 158 -11.59 -12.37 27.73
C GLY A 158 -12.03 -11.82 26.36
N PRO A 159 -13.29 -12.02 25.94
CA PRO A 159 -13.81 -11.63 24.62
C PRO A 159 -13.50 -10.20 24.16
N LEU A 160 -13.64 -9.18 25.01
CA LEU A 160 -13.43 -7.78 24.59
C LEU A 160 -11.95 -7.41 24.45
N GLU A 161 -11.09 -7.93 25.33
CA GLU A 161 -9.65 -7.68 25.29
C GLU A 161 -9.00 -8.42 24.10
N GLU A 162 -9.44 -9.65 23.83
CA GLU A 162 -8.99 -10.40 22.65
C GLU A 162 -9.55 -9.83 21.34
N ALA A 163 -10.78 -9.30 21.29
CA ALA A 163 -11.29 -8.63 20.08
C ALA A 163 -10.52 -7.35 19.73
N ALA A 164 -9.91 -6.70 20.72
CA ALA A 164 -9.00 -5.57 20.51
C ALA A 164 -7.60 -6.00 20.03
N LEU A 165 -7.25 -7.29 20.17
CA LEU A 165 -5.90 -7.82 19.93
C LEU A 165 -5.82 -8.82 18.76
N LEU A 166 -6.91 -9.51 18.43
CA LEU A 166 -7.01 -10.54 17.41
C LEU A 166 -7.91 -10.09 16.24
N ASP A 167 -7.40 -10.21 15.02
CA ASP A 167 -8.25 -10.18 13.82
C ASP A 167 -8.96 -11.54 13.68
N THR A 168 -10.24 -11.58 14.06
CA THR A 168 -11.12 -12.75 13.94
C THR A 168 -12.04 -12.67 12.72
N ASP A 169 -11.84 -11.69 11.83
CA ASP A 169 -12.74 -11.43 10.73
C ASP A 169 -12.40 -12.22 9.45
N ASP A 170 -13.34 -13.02 8.97
CA ASP A 170 -13.19 -13.85 7.76
C ASP A 170 -12.91 -13.05 6.47
N LYS A 171 -13.23 -11.75 6.43
CA LYS A 171 -13.00 -10.87 5.27
C LYS A 171 -11.77 -9.98 5.44
N GLY A 172 -11.23 -9.87 6.66
CA GLY A 172 -10.14 -8.97 7.04
C GLY A 172 -10.60 -7.54 7.33
N LEU A 173 -10.14 -6.99 8.46
CA LEU A 173 -10.53 -5.66 8.95
C LEU A 173 -10.18 -4.51 8.00
N VAL A 174 -9.05 -4.59 7.30
CA VAL A 174 -8.63 -3.58 6.31
C VAL A 174 -9.62 -3.53 5.13
N SER A 175 -10.00 -4.70 4.60
CA SER A 175 -10.95 -4.81 3.49
C SER A 175 -12.30 -4.19 3.85
N ARG A 176 -12.77 -4.45 5.07
CA ARG A 176 -14.00 -3.83 5.60
C ARG A 176 -13.89 -2.32 5.68
N LEU A 177 -12.80 -1.80 6.23
CA LEU A 177 -12.61 -0.35 6.29
C LEU A 177 -12.61 0.26 4.89
N MET A 178 -11.89 -0.32 3.93
CA MET A 178 -11.85 0.19 2.55
C MET A 178 -13.24 0.19 1.91
N THR A 179 -14.05 -0.83 2.20
CA THR A 179 -15.46 -0.89 1.79
C THR A 179 -16.25 0.26 2.42
N GLN A 180 -16.15 0.47 3.74
CA GLN A 180 -16.85 1.56 4.42
C GLN A 180 -16.42 2.94 3.90
N VAL A 181 -15.13 3.13 3.62
CA VAL A 181 -14.57 4.36 3.06
C VAL A 181 -15.19 4.65 1.70
N SER A 182 -15.31 3.62 0.85
CA SER A 182 -15.84 3.74 -0.51
C SER A 182 -17.35 3.98 -0.53
N GLU A 183 -18.10 3.21 0.28
CA GLU A 183 -19.57 3.24 0.28
C GLU A 183 -20.14 4.45 1.03
N ASN A 184 -19.44 4.95 2.06
CA ASN A 184 -19.95 6.01 2.94
C ASN A 184 -19.12 7.30 2.90
N GLN A 185 -18.13 7.41 2.00
CA GLN A 185 -17.26 8.58 1.88
C GLN A 185 -16.62 8.97 3.22
N LEU A 186 -16.03 7.99 3.91
CA LEU A 186 -15.52 8.18 5.27
C LEU A 186 -14.37 9.20 5.36
N ILE A 187 -13.58 9.33 4.29
CA ILE A 187 -12.48 10.29 4.19
C ILE A 187 -12.79 11.40 3.18
N SER A 188 -12.26 12.59 3.42
CA SER A 188 -12.36 13.72 2.50
C SER A 188 -11.51 13.46 1.25
N LYS A 189 -11.71 14.28 0.22
CA LYS A 189 -11.01 14.12 -1.07
C LYS A 189 -9.48 14.00 -0.90
N ASN A 190 -8.88 14.81 -0.03
CA ASN A 190 -7.44 14.77 0.28
C ASN A 190 -7.18 14.18 1.67
N GLY A 191 -8.17 13.49 2.23
CA GLY A 191 -8.05 12.87 3.55
C GLY A 191 -7.17 11.63 3.49
N ILE A 192 -6.62 11.25 4.63
CA ILE A 192 -5.79 10.05 4.78
C ILE A 192 -6.32 9.16 5.88
N ILE A 193 -5.94 7.89 5.82
CA ILE A 193 -6.10 6.93 6.91
C ILE A 193 -4.71 6.56 7.40
N LEU A 194 -4.47 6.58 8.70
CA LEU A 194 -3.28 6.05 9.35
C LEU A 194 -3.65 4.74 10.04
N LEU A 195 -3.21 3.62 9.48
CA LEU A 195 -3.38 2.29 10.05
C LEU A 195 -2.09 1.85 10.73
N LEU A 196 -2.14 1.58 12.02
CA LEU A 196 -1.04 0.92 12.72
C LEU A 196 -1.21 -0.60 12.59
N VAL A 197 -0.15 -1.27 12.18
CA VAL A 197 -0.09 -2.72 11.94
C VAL A 197 1.21 -3.30 12.48
N SER A 198 1.24 -4.61 12.73
CA SER A 198 2.49 -5.32 12.98
C SER A 198 3.43 -5.23 11.77
N GLY A 199 4.74 -5.28 12.05
CA GLY A 199 5.81 -5.22 11.06
C GLY A 199 6.00 -6.50 10.25
N ASN A 200 5.30 -7.58 10.63
CA ASN A 200 5.33 -8.87 9.96
C ASN A 200 4.48 -8.88 8.67
N GLU A 201 4.30 -10.06 8.06
CA GLU A 201 3.57 -10.23 6.79
C GLU A 201 2.16 -9.61 6.78
N ARG A 202 1.47 -9.56 7.93
CA ARG A 202 0.16 -8.88 8.02
C ARG A 202 0.23 -7.40 7.69
N GLY A 203 1.31 -6.72 8.08
CA GLY A 203 1.53 -5.32 7.73
C GLY A 203 1.75 -5.10 6.23
N LEU A 204 2.42 -6.04 5.55
CA LEU A 204 2.52 -6.05 4.09
C LEU A 204 1.16 -6.30 3.43
N HIS A 205 0.33 -7.15 4.03
CA HIS A 205 -1.01 -7.44 3.53
C HIS A 205 -1.95 -6.23 3.64
N ALA A 206 -1.79 -5.36 4.63
CA ALA A 206 -2.62 -4.16 4.76
C ALA A 206 -2.43 -3.17 3.59
N GLU A 207 -1.18 -2.94 3.14
CA GLU A 207 -0.90 -2.11 1.96
C GLU A 207 -1.51 -2.73 0.69
N GLN A 208 -1.35 -4.05 0.53
CA GLN A 208 -1.88 -4.79 -0.61
C GLN A 208 -3.41 -4.79 -0.64
N GLU A 209 -4.07 -4.99 0.50
CA GLU A 209 -5.53 -4.99 0.58
C GLU A 209 -6.10 -3.59 0.31
N ALA A 210 -5.45 -2.52 0.76
CA ALA A 210 -5.82 -1.15 0.39
C ALA A 210 -5.70 -0.92 -1.13
N GLN A 211 -4.58 -1.32 -1.73
CA GLN A 211 -4.32 -1.20 -3.17
C GLN A 211 -5.29 -2.04 -4.01
N LYS A 212 -5.63 -3.25 -3.56
CA LYS A 212 -6.64 -4.11 -4.17
C LYS A 212 -8.01 -3.44 -4.24
N ASN A 213 -8.35 -2.64 -3.22
CA ASN A 213 -9.58 -1.85 -3.16
C ASN A 213 -9.46 -0.48 -3.85
N GLY A 214 -8.34 -0.19 -4.52
CA GLY A 214 -8.14 1.02 -5.32
C GLY A 214 -7.61 2.23 -4.53
N PHE A 215 -7.12 2.04 -3.32
CA PHE A 215 -6.51 3.10 -2.51
C PHE A 215 -4.99 3.04 -2.56
N ALA A 216 -4.34 4.19 -2.69
CA ALA A 216 -2.89 4.26 -2.57
C ALA A 216 -2.50 4.04 -1.11
N ALA A 217 -1.35 3.38 -0.89
CA ALA A 217 -0.89 3.02 0.44
C ALA A 217 0.64 3.07 0.52
N ARG A 218 1.17 3.58 1.64
CA ARG A 218 2.60 3.62 1.94
C ARG A 218 2.87 3.48 3.42
N CYS A 219 3.91 2.75 3.79
CA CYS A 219 4.48 2.82 5.13
C CYS A 219 5.18 4.16 5.38
N VAL A 220 4.70 4.95 6.35
CA VAL A 220 5.22 6.29 6.67
C VAL A 220 6.04 6.34 7.96
N SER A 221 5.92 5.34 8.81
CA SER A 221 6.62 5.22 10.08
C SER A 221 6.84 3.77 10.45
N LYS A 222 7.98 3.46 11.07
CA LYS A 222 8.37 2.12 11.52
C LYS A 222 9.00 2.21 12.91
N HIS A 223 8.80 1.17 13.71
CA HIS A 223 9.51 0.97 14.97
C HIS A 223 9.91 -0.51 15.04
N ALA A 224 11.20 -0.82 15.15
CA ALA A 224 11.66 -2.20 15.28
C ALA A 224 11.78 -2.58 16.77
N PHE A 225 11.33 -3.78 17.14
CA PHE A 225 11.62 -4.34 18.46
C PHE A 225 12.92 -5.16 18.42
N GLU A 226 13.50 -5.43 19.58
CA GLU A 226 14.77 -6.15 19.71
C GLU A 226 14.70 -7.62 19.21
N GLU A 227 13.51 -8.23 19.21
CA GLU A 227 13.29 -9.66 18.84
C GLU A 227 12.71 -9.88 17.43
N GLY A 228 12.83 -8.90 16.54
CA GLY A 228 12.72 -9.11 15.07
C GLY A 228 11.41 -8.71 14.40
N ASP A 229 10.30 -8.64 15.14
CA ASP A 229 9.08 -7.98 14.65
C ASP A 229 9.06 -6.51 15.06
N GLY A 230 8.33 -5.67 14.32
CA GLY A 230 8.20 -4.23 14.60
C GLY A 230 6.76 -3.75 14.53
N LEU A 231 6.55 -2.45 14.59
CA LEU A 231 5.29 -1.78 14.26
C LEU A 231 5.48 -0.90 13.05
N ARG A 232 4.42 -0.74 12.26
CA ARG A 232 4.37 0.10 11.07
C ARG A 232 3.12 0.95 11.11
N VAL A 233 3.23 2.20 10.63
CA VAL A 233 2.06 3.01 10.30
C VAL A 233 1.97 3.12 8.78
N ILE A 234 0.87 2.65 8.24
CA ILE A 234 0.51 2.72 6.83
C ILE A 234 -0.41 3.91 6.63
N ALA A 235 -0.02 4.84 5.76
CA ALA A 235 -0.89 5.89 5.28
C ALA A 235 -1.64 5.39 4.04
N ILE A 236 -2.96 5.56 3.99
CA ILE A 236 -3.83 5.19 2.87
C ILE A 236 -4.60 6.42 2.40
N TRP A 237 -4.73 6.62 1.08
CA TRP A 237 -5.42 7.79 0.52
C TRP A 237 -6.05 7.52 -0.86
N ASN A 238 -6.90 8.45 -1.30
CA ASN A 238 -7.48 8.42 -2.63
C ASN A 238 -6.44 8.82 -3.69
N PRO A 239 -6.13 7.97 -4.69
CA PRO A 239 -5.14 8.27 -5.72
C PRO A 239 -5.47 9.53 -6.53
N TYR A 240 -4.48 10.41 -6.71
CA TYR A 240 -4.46 11.51 -7.68
C TYR A 240 -5.78 12.31 -7.79
N THR A 241 -6.31 12.76 -6.67
CA THR A 241 -7.70 13.27 -6.63
C THR A 241 -7.96 14.52 -7.48
N SER A 242 -6.92 15.27 -7.84
CA SER A 242 -6.99 16.42 -8.75
C SER A 242 -6.84 16.07 -10.23
N ALA A 243 -6.45 14.83 -10.55
CA ALA A 243 -6.18 14.37 -11.90
C ALA A 243 -7.45 13.91 -12.64
N SER A 244 -7.34 13.78 -13.96
CA SER A 244 -8.41 13.27 -14.82
C SER A 244 -8.05 11.93 -15.45
N SER A 245 -9.06 11.08 -15.63
CA SER A 245 -8.94 9.83 -16.39
C SER A 245 -9.58 9.98 -17.78
N HIS A 246 -8.80 9.69 -18.81
CA HIS A 246 -9.17 9.80 -20.21
C HIS A 246 -9.18 8.40 -20.84
N ARG A 247 -10.37 7.88 -21.13
CA ARG A 247 -10.57 6.55 -21.72
C ARG A 247 -10.92 6.66 -23.18
N PHE A 248 -10.32 5.81 -24.00
CA PHE A 248 -10.50 5.82 -25.45
C PHE A 248 -10.66 4.38 -25.96
N GLU A 249 -11.50 4.20 -26.97
CA GLU A 249 -11.59 2.93 -27.69
C GLU A 249 -10.29 2.66 -28.48
N SER A 250 -9.82 3.66 -29.22
CA SER A 250 -8.63 3.56 -30.07
C SER A 250 -7.88 4.88 -30.18
N LEU A 251 -6.55 4.82 -30.20
CA LEU A 251 -5.67 5.98 -30.41
C LEU A 251 -4.28 5.56 -30.90
N ALA A 252 -3.45 6.52 -31.33
CA ALA A 252 -2.10 6.21 -31.81
C ALA A 252 -1.18 5.72 -30.68
N SER A 253 -0.98 6.53 -29.63
CA SER A 253 -0.20 6.16 -28.44
C SER A 253 -0.70 6.87 -27.18
N THR A 254 -0.90 6.12 -26.08
CA THR A 254 -1.33 6.69 -24.79
C THR A 254 -0.27 7.64 -24.24
N ASN A 255 1.01 7.28 -24.36
CA ASN A 255 2.14 8.15 -24.03
C ASN A 255 2.13 9.45 -24.81
N GLN A 256 1.89 9.39 -26.11
CA GLN A 256 1.82 10.60 -26.93
C GLN A 256 0.68 11.51 -26.48
N SER A 257 -0.51 10.96 -26.27
CA SER A 257 -1.67 11.71 -25.77
C SER A 257 -1.37 12.36 -24.42
N ALA A 258 -0.77 11.64 -23.48
CA ALA A 258 -0.41 12.19 -22.17
C ALA A 258 0.63 13.33 -22.28
N LEU A 259 1.67 13.15 -23.10
CA LEU A 259 2.68 14.17 -23.34
C LEU A 259 2.08 15.47 -23.92
N GLU A 260 1.11 15.34 -24.81
CA GLU A 260 0.49 16.47 -25.50
C GLU A 260 -0.64 17.12 -24.68
N GLN A 261 -1.43 16.34 -23.95
CA GLN A 261 -2.72 16.79 -23.41
C GLN A 261 -2.76 16.88 -21.89
N SER A 262 -1.92 16.13 -21.16
CA SER A 262 -1.94 16.16 -19.69
C SER A 262 -1.67 17.56 -19.14
N ARG A 263 -2.39 17.91 -18.09
CA ARG A 263 -2.30 19.20 -17.37
C ARG A 263 -2.00 19.03 -15.90
N THR A 264 -2.23 17.85 -15.35
CA THR A 264 -2.08 17.57 -13.92
C THR A 264 -1.23 16.31 -13.74
N VAL A 265 -0.34 16.32 -12.75
CA VAL A 265 0.33 15.10 -12.30
C VAL A 265 -0.73 14.11 -11.85
N GLY A 266 -0.62 12.87 -12.31
CA GLY A 266 -1.61 11.81 -12.08
C GLY A 266 -2.60 11.59 -13.21
N ASP A 267 -2.68 12.47 -14.22
CA ASP A 267 -3.61 12.26 -15.34
C ASP A 267 -3.35 10.90 -15.98
N LEU A 268 -4.42 10.12 -16.15
CA LEU A 268 -4.39 8.76 -16.69
C LEU A 268 -5.00 8.74 -18.08
N PHE A 269 -4.27 8.19 -19.05
CA PHE A 269 -4.75 7.97 -20.41
C PHE A 269 -4.78 6.47 -20.69
N THR A 270 -5.94 5.92 -21.04
CA THR A 270 -6.09 4.50 -21.38
C THR A 270 -6.72 4.29 -22.75
N ALA A 271 -6.34 3.19 -23.41
CA ALA A 271 -6.86 2.79 -24.72
C ALA A 271 -7.19 1.29 -24.72
N LEU A 272 -8.28 0.88 -25.37
CA LEU A 272 -8.46 -0.55 -25.69
C LEU A 272 -7.53 -0.99 -26.82
N GLN A 273 -7.23 -0.09 -27.77
CA GLN A 273 -6.32 -0.36 -28.87
C GLN A 273 -5.35 0.81 -29.16
N GLN A 274 -4.08 0.49 -29.38
CA GLN A 274 -3.08 1.43 -29.89
C GLN A 274 -2.73 1.12 -31.35
N THR A 275 -2.92 2.07 -32.26
CA THR A 275 -2.61 1.91 -33.70
C THR A 275 -1.14 2.19 -34.03
N SER A 276 -0.40 2.83 -33.14
CA SER A 276 1.03 3.15 -33.29
C SER A 276 1.73 3.12 -31.94
N GLY A 277 1.46 2.07 -31.16
CA GLY A 277 2.11 1.83 -29.86
C GLY A 277 3.62 1.74 -30.01
N ARG A 278 4.34 2.26 -29.01
CA ARG A 278 5.81 2.31 -29.00
C ARG A 278 6.35 1.64 -27.75
N GLY A 279 7.43 0.89 -27.92
CA GLY A 279 8.33 0.45 -26.86
C GLY A 279 9.65 1.22 -26.91
N ARG A 280 10.61 0.80 -26.07
CA ARG A 280 11.95 1.39 -26.04
C ARG A 280 12.62 1.30 -27.42
N ARG A 281 13.48 2.28 -27.72
CA ARG A 281 14.26 2.37 -28.98
C ARG A 281 13.39 2.36 -30.25
N GLY A 282 12.13 2.78 -30.15
CA GLY A 282 11.21 2.87 -31.29
C GLY A 282 10.64 1.53 -31.77
N ARG A 283 10.81 0.44 -31.00
CA ARG A 283 10.13 -0.83 -31.31
C ARG A 283 8.62 -0.64 -31.29
N ALA A 284 7.91 -1.33 -32.17
CA ALA A 284 6.46 -1.33 -32.14
C ALA A 284 5.95 -2.05 -30.88
N TRP A 285 4.92 -1.49 -30.25
CA TRP A 285 4.10 -2.19 -29.27
C TRP A 285 2.77 -2.54 -29.96
N SER A 286 2.50 -3.83 -30.14
CA SER A 286 1.25 -4.33 -30.70
C SER A 286 0.24 -4.53 -29.59
N SER A 287 -0.98 -4.02 -29.79
CA SER A 287 -2.12 -4.42 -28.96
C SER A 287 -2.47 -5.87 -29.27
N GLU A 288 -2.38 -6.74 -28.26
CA GLU A 288 -3.00 -8.07 -28.30
C GLU A 288 -4.53 -7.95 -28.39
N THR A 289 -5.23 -9.05 -28.67
CA THR A 289 -6.71 -9.07 -28.72
C THR A 289 -7.33 -8.51 -27.44
N THR A 290 -6.72 -8.81 -26.29
CA THR A 290 -7.04 -8.18 -25.01
C THR A 290 -5.76 -7.72 -24.35
N CYS A 291 -5.67 -6.43 -24.05
CA CYS A 291 -4.54 -5.84 -23.36
C CYS A 291 -4.99 -4.69 -22.46
N PHE A 292 -4.16 -4.35 -21.49
CA PHE A 292 -4.22 -3.08 -20.79
C PHE A 292 -3.16 -2.15 -21.36
N ALA A 293 -3.54 -0.94 -21.75
CA ALA A 293 -2.63 0.13 -22.15
C ALA A 293 -2.98 1.40 -21.37
N GLY A 294 -2.13 1.77 -20.43
CA GLY A 294 -2.33 2.93 -19.56
C GLY A 294 -1.08 3.79 -19.45
N THR A 295 -1.27 5.11 -19.42
CA THR A 295 -0.19 6.07 -19.21
C THR A 295 -0.54 7.03 -18.09
N TRP A 296 0.38 7.21 -17.14
CA TRP A 296 0.30 8.22 -16.08
C TRP A 296 1.28 9.36 -16.32
N THR A 297 0.86 10.58 -16.01
CA THR A 297 1.77 11.73 -15.96
C THR A 297 2.42 11.82 -14.58
N LEU A 298 3.71 11.53 -14.48
CA LEU A 298 4.42 11.46 -13.20
C LEU A 298 5.00 12.79 -12.73
N ALA A 299 5.43 13.64 -13.67
CA ALA A 299 6.05 14.92 -13.33
C ALA A 299 5.69 16.01 -14.33
N LEU A 300 5.44 17.21 -13.79
CA LEU A 300 5.30 18.46 -14.52
C LEU A 300 6.22 19.50 -13.86
N GLY A 301 7.46 19.57 -14.30
CA GLY A 301 8.50 20.41 -13.70
C GLY A 301 9.85 19.71 -13.64
N THR A 302 10.63 20.01 -12.61
CA THR A 302 11.91 19.33 -12.37
C THR A 302 11.65 18.00 -11.67
N PRO A 303 12.01 16.85 -12.27
CA PRO A 303 11.80 15.56 -11.65
C PRO A 303 12.75 15.36 -10.46
N THR A 304 12.23 14.79 -9.38
CA THR A 304 13.02 14.43 -8.18
C THR A 304 13.71 13.06 -8.33
N MET A 305 13.23 12.24 -9.25
CA MET A 305 13.70 10.88 -9.50
C MET A 305 14.21 10.74 -10.94
N SER A 306 15.22 9.90 -11.15
CA SER A 306 15.74 9.62 -12.49
C SER A 306 14.73 8.83 -13.35
N PRO A 307 14.67 9.05 -14.67
CA PRO A 307 13.79 8.27 -15.56
C PRO A 307 14.06 6.76 -15.53
N GLY A 308 15.31 6.36 -15.31
CA GLY A 308 15.70 4.95 -15.17
C GLY A 308 15.07 4.31 -13.95
N LEU A 309 15.18 4.94 -12.78
CA LEU A 309 14.55 4.47 -11.55
C LEU A 309 13.02 4.45 -11.65
N MET A 310 12.40 5.48 -12.23
CA MET A 310 10.94 5.52 -12.48
C MET A 310 10.48 4.31 -13.32
N GLN A 311 11.25 3.92 -14.33
CA GLN A 311 10.89 2.82 -15.22
C GLN A 311 10.91 1.47 -14.51
N ILE A 312 11.90 1.25 -13.64
CA ILE A 312 12.02 0.01 -12.88
C ILE A 312 10.95 -0.06 -11.80
N LEU A 313 10.69 1.04 -11.09
CA LEU A 313 9.59 1.13 -10.11
C LEU A 313 8.21 0.89 -10.75
N ALA A 314 7.96 1.41 -11.95
CA ALA A 314 6.73 1.13 -12.67
C ALA A 314 6.65 -0.34 -13.16
N GLY A 315 7.78 -0.97 -13.48
CA GLY A 315 7.84 -2.43 -13.70
C GLY A 315 7.52 -3.23 -12.44
N HIS A 316 8.03 -2.79 -11.29
CA HIS A 316 7.69 -3.37 -9.99
C HIS A 316 6.20 -3.16 -9.66
N ALA A 317 5.59 -2.04 -10.05
CA ALA A 317 4.15 -1.82 -9.87
C ALA A 317 3.30 -2.86 -10.61
N VAL A 318 3.75 -3.32 -11.79
CA VAL A 318 3.09 -4.42 -12.52
C VAL A 318 3.24 -5.74 -11.76
N ILE A 319 4.45 -6.06 -11.26
CA ILE A 319 4.68 -7.25 -10.42
C ILE A 319 3.76 -7.23 -9.18
N ALA A 320 3.72 -6.10 -8.46
CA ALA A 320 2.87 -5.92 -7.30
C ALA A 320 1.38 -6.08 -7.65
N THR A 321 0.94 -5.52 -8.78
CA THR A 321 -0.44 -5.67 -9.27
C THR A 321 -0.76 -7.15 -9.52
N HIS A 322 0.09 -7.87 -10.25
CA HIS A 322 -0.12 -9.28 -10.55
C HIS A 322 -0.10 -10.15 -9.29
N ARG A 323 0.77 -9.85 -8.32
CA ARG A 323 0.82 -10.51 -7.01
C ARG A 323 -0.50 -10.33 -6.25
N ILE A 324 -1.02 -9.11 -6.17
CA ILE A 324 -2.30 -8.80 -5.52
C ILE A 324 -3.47 -9.53 -6.18
N LEU A 325 -3.43 -9.69 -7.51
CA LEU A 325 -4.46 -10.40 -8.27
C LEU A 325 -4.33 -11.94 -8.16
N GLY A 326 -3.25 -12.45 -7.55
CA GLY A 326 -3.06 -13.87 -7.26
C GLY A 326 -2.05 -14.61 -8.14
N VAL A 327 -1.22 -13.91 -8.91
CA VAL A 327 -0.11 -14.56 -9.64
C VAL A 327 0.94 -14.98 -8.61
N ASN A 328 1.39 -16.22 -8.72
CA ASN A 328 2.47 -16.72 -7.86
C ASN A 328 3.76 -15.93 -8.13
N GLU A 329 4.39 -15.46 -7.05
CA GLU A 329 5.64 -14.70 -7.15
C GLU A 329 6.75 -15.46 -7.87
N ALA A 330 6.84 -16.78 -7.69
CA ALA A 330 7.84 -17.62 -8.33
C ALA A 330 7.62 -17.76 -9.86
N SER A 331 6.46 -17.38 -10.37
CA SER A 331 6.13 -17.43 -11.80
C SER A 331 6.25 -16.08 -12.50
N MET A 332 6.82 -15.07 -11.84
CA MET A 332 7.05 -13.74 -12.40
C MET A 332 8.48 -13.28 -12.20
N ALA A 333 8.92 -12.37 -13.07
CA ALA A 333 10.20 -11.71 -12.92
C ALA A 333 10.19 -10.31 -13.53
N LEU A 334 10.81 -9.37 -12.83
CA LEU A 334 11.17 -8.07 -13.38
C LEU A 334 12.50 -8.21 -14.15
N LYS A 335 12.43 -8.31 -15.47
CA LYS A 335 13.60 -8.31 -16.34
C LYS A 335 14.04 -6.87 -16.58
N TRP A 336 15.09 -6.47 -15.88
CA TRP A 336 15.67 -5.13 -16.01
C TRP A 336 15.99 -4.81 -17.49
N PRO A 337 15.70 -3.57 -17.97
CA PRO A 337 15.24 -2.43 -17.18
C PRO A 337 13.73 -2.18 -17.19
N ASN A 338 12.91 -2.95 -17.92
CA ASN A 338 11.55 -2.50 -18.23
C ASN A 338 10.53 -3.56 -18.64
N ASP A 339 10.87 -4.85 -18.59
CA ASP A 339 9.96 -5.92 -19.00
C ASP A 339 9.55 -6.76 -17.79
N VAL A 340 8.28 -7.16 -17.75
CA VAL A 340 7.80 -8.17 -16.80
C VAL A 340 7.62 -9.48 -17.55
N ILE A 341 8.23 -10.53 -17.02
CA ILE A 341 8.19 -11.90 -17.53
C ILE A 341 7.24 -12.70 -16.65
N GLN A 342 6.47 -13.58 -17.29
CA GLN A 342 5.59 -14.52 -16.61
C GLN A 342 5.77 -15.92 -17.19
N THR A 343 5.73 -16.91 -16.33
CA THR A 343 5.66 -18.33 -16.67
C THR A 343 4.25 -18.85 -16.43
N SER A 344 3.68 -19.52 -17.43
CA SER A 344 2.44 -20.28 -17.32
C SER A 344 2.72 -21.76 -17.66
N GLN A 345 1.68 -22.59 -17.63
CA GLN A 345 1.78 -23.97 -18.14
C GLN A 345 2.09 -24.02 -19.65
N LYS A 346 1.80 -22.96 -20.40
CA LYS A 346 1.98 -22.92 -21.85
C LYS A 346 3.40 -22.51 -22.22
N ASN A 347 3.90 -21.45 -21.61
CA ASN A 347 5.20 -20.86 -21.96
C ASN A 347 5.72 -19.91 -20.88
N THR A 348 6.97 -19.49 -21.06
CA THR A 348 7.57 -18.35 -20.35
C THR A 348 7.82 -17.23 -21.35
N GLY A 349 7.37 -16.03 -21.03
CA GLY A 349 7.46 -14.90 -21.96
C GLY A 349 7.15 -13.56 -21.32
N LYS A 350 7.29 -12.49 -22.11
CA LYS A 350 6.96 -11.14 -21.69
C LYS A 350 5.44 -10.98 -21.57
N VAL A 351 4.97 -10.61 -20.38
CA VAL A 351 3.55 -10.28 -20.13
C VAL A 351 3.30 -8.78 -20.09
N ALA A 352 4.31 -7.97 -19.72
CA ALA A 352 4.16 -6.51 -19.73
C ALA A 352 5.44 -5.79 -20.12
N GLY A 353 5.27 -4.56 -20.62
CA GLY A 353 6.35 -3.63 -20.91
C GLY A 353 6.07 -2.25 -20.35
N VAL A 354 7.11 -1.62 -19.82
CA VAL A 354 7.08 -0.25 -19.32
C VAL A 354 7.92 0.66 -20.22
N LEU A 355 7.44 1.88 -20.42
CA LEU A 355 8.13 2.92 -21.18
C LEU A 355 7.97 4.28 -20.51
N VAL A 356 9.07 4.82 -19.98
CA VAL A 356 9.14 6.21 -19.52
C VAL A 356 9.56 7.11 -20.69
N GLU A 357 8.80 8.15 -20.96
CA GLU A 357 9.12 9.18 -21.96
C GLU A 357 9.03 10.57 -21.31
N GLY A 358 9.85 11.51 -21.80
CA GLY A 358 9.83 12.88 -21.32
C GLY A 358 10.00 13.90 -22.43
N ARG A 359 9.44 15.09 -22.23
CA ARG A 359 9.70 16.29 -23.05
C ARG A 359 10.16 17.41 -22.12
N SER A 360 11.31 18.00 -22.43
CA SER A 360 11.85 19.13 -21.68
C SER A 360 11.81 20.41 -22.52
N LYS A 361 11.46 21.53 -21.88
CA LYS A 361 11.54 22.87 -22.43
C LYS A 361 12.15 23.80 -21.37
N GLY A 362 13.45 24.07 -21.51
CA GLY A 362 14.23 24.71 -20.44
C GLY A 362 14.25 23.81 -19.20
N GLU A 363 14.01 24.39 -18.02
CA GLU A 363 14.01 23.68 -16.73
C GLU A 363 12.73 22.85 -16.47
N GLN A 364 11.70 22.99 -17.30
CA GLN A 364 10.45 22.24 -17.15
C GLN A 364 10.50 20.96 -17.97
N SER A 365 10.31 19.84 -17.29
CA SER A 365 10.13 18.53 -17.93
C SER A 365 8.73 18.00 -17.66
N LYS A 366 8.08 17.47 -18.69
CA LYS A 366 6.92 16.59 -18.53
C LYS A 366 7.42 15.15 -18.66
N ILE A 367 7.15 14.31 -17.67
CA ILE A 367 7.49 12.88 -17.70
C ILE A 367 6.21 12.07 -17.60
N VAL A 368 6.08 11.07 -18.47
CA VAL A 368 4.98 10.11 -18.49
C VAL A 368 5.54 8.69 -18.40
N VAL A 369 4.77 7.80 -17.79
CA VAL A 369 5.05 6.36 -17.78
C VAL A 369 3.92 5.60 -18.43
N GLY A 370 4.23 4.90 -19.50
CA GLY A 370 3.31 3.99 -20.20
C GLY A 370 3.53 2.56 -19.74
N ILE A 371 2.45 1.85 -19.47
CA ILE A 371 2.45 0.43 -19.12
C ILE A 371 1.50 -0.29 -20.07
N GLY A 372 2.04 -1.28 -20.77
CA GLY A 372 1.28 -2.20 -21.62
C GLY A 372 1.33 -3.61 -21.05
N VAL A 373 0.19 -4.29 -20.96
CA VAL A 373 0.06 -5.64 -20.38
C VAL A 373 -0.77 -6.53 -21.29
N ASN A 374 -0.25 -7.70 -21.62
CA ASN A 374 -0.87 -8.69 -22.47
C ASN A 374 -1.83 -9.53 -21.64
N PHE A 375 -3.14 -9.43 -21.90
CA PHE A 375 -4.14 -10.22 -21.16
C PHE A 375 -4.47 -11.52 -21.86
N ALA A 376 -4.71 -11.47 -23.17
CA ALA A 376 -4.93 -12.62 -24.03
C ALA A 376 -4.73 -12.25 -25.51
N SER A 377 -4.39 -13.24 -26.32
CA SER A 377 -4.31 -13.11 -27.77
C SER A 377 -5.10 -14.21 -28.46
N GLU A 378 -5.85 -13.84 -29.49
CA GLU A 378 -6.48 -14.76 -30.44
C GLU A 378 -5.63 -14.93 -31.70
N GLN A 379 -4.52 -14.20 -31.80
CA GLN A 379 -3.67 -14.23 -32.99
C GLN A 379 -2.89 -15.55 -33.06
N SER A 380 -2.87 -16.14 -34.26
CA SER A 380 -2.14 -17.40 -34.51
C SER A 380 -0.71 -17.20 -34.98
N ALA A 381 -0.25 -15.95 -35.12
CA ALA A 381 1.09 -15.64 -35.59
C ALA A 381 2.12 -15.90 -34.48
N GLU A 382 3.24 -16.55 -34.83
CA GLU A 382 4.34 -16.72 -33.87
C GLU A 382 5.01 -15.37 -33.61
N PRO A 383 5.12 -14.93 -32.34
CA PRO A 383 5.74 -13.66 -32.01
C PRO A 383 7.26 -13.75 -32.21
N ALA A 384 7.88 -12.61 -32.55
CA ALA A 384 9.34 -12.52 -32.77
C ALA A 384 10.18 -12.79 -31.51
N PHE A 385 9.55 -12.79 -30.33
CA PHE A 385 10.13 -13.12 -29.04
C PHE A 385 9.05 -13.73 -28.14
N PRO A 386 9.41 -14.48 -27.09
CA PRO A 386 8.42 -15.14 -26.23
C PRO A 386 7.46 -14.14 -25.55
N ILE A 387 6.16 -14.27 -25.81
CA ILE A 387 5.07 -13.48 -25.21
C ILE A 387 4.25 -14.39 -24.29
N ALA A 388 3.95 -13.90 -23.08
CA ALA A 388 3.02 -14.55 -22.14
C ALA A 388 1.79 -13.66 -21.93
N HIS A 389 0.71 -14.26 -21.42
CA HIS A 389 -0.55 -13.58 -21.20
C HIS A 389 -1.02 -13.73 -19.77
N LEU A 390 -1.57 -12.67 -19.19
CA LEU A 390 -2.07 -12.67 -17.81
C LEU A 390 -3.17 -13.73 -17.61
N PHE A 391 -4.08 -13.88 -18.57
CA PHE A 391 -5.21 -14.82 -18.47
C PHE A 391 -4.79 -16.29 -18.52
N ASP A 392 -3.55 -16.60 -18.90
CA ASP A 392 -3.01 -17.97 -18.80
C ASP A 392 -2.74 -18.39 -17.34
N VAL A 393 -2.69 -17.44 -16.41
CA VAL A 393 -2.47 -17.69 -14.98
C VAL A 393 -3.67 -17.26 -14.13
N ILE A 394 -4.23 -16.06 -14.38
CA ILE A 394 -5.44 -15.59 -13.72
C ILE A 394 -6.52 -15.30 -14.77
N PRO A 395 -7.35 -16.29 -15.12
CA PRO A 395 -8.45 -16.04 -16.04
C PRO A 395 -9.48 -15.11 -15.39
N LYS A 396 -10.11 -14.25 -16.21
CA LYS A 396 -11.27 -13.40 -15.84
C LYS A 396 -10.96 -12.22 -14.90
N VAL A 397 -9.75 -11.66 -14.95
CA VAL A 397 -9.54 -10.33 -14.35
C VAL A 397 -10.19 -9.27 -15.24
N GLU A 398 -11.15 -8.54 -14.70
CA GLU A 398 -11.77 -7.39 -15.38
C GLU A 398 -10.75 -6.26 -15.56
N VAL A 399 -10.69 -5.65 -16.75
CA VAL A 399 -9.72 -4.59 -17.09
C VAL A 399 -9.86 -3.39 -16.16
N GLU A 400 -11.08 -3.03 -15.79
CA GLU A 400 -11.35 -1.93 -14.87
C GLU A 400 -10.85 -2.24 -13.46
N HIS A 401 -10.90 -3.51 -13.03
CA HIS A 401 -10.34 -3.90 -11.75
C HIS A 401 -8.81 -3.83 -11.79
N TYR A 402 -8.19 -4.36 -12.84
CA TYR A 402 -6.74 -4.23 -13.05
C TYR A 402 -6.30 -2.76 -13.01
N GLU A 403 -6.99 -1.89 -13.76
CA GLU A 403 -6.71 -0.46 -13.79
C GLU A 403 -6.79 0.18 -12.41
N ARG A 404 -7.83 -0.14 -11.60
CA ARG A 404 -7.96 0.39 -10.24
C ARG A 404 -6.78 0.00 -9.36
N VAL A 405 -6.36 -1.26 -9.41
CA VAL A 405 -5.24 -1.77 -8.59
C VAL A 405 -3.92 -1.14 -9.01
N ILE A 406 -3.60 -1.15 -10.31
CA ILE A 406 -2.33 -0.58 -10.77
C ILE A 406 -2.29 0.94 -10.60
N HIS A 407 -3.41 1.64 -10.75
CA HIS A 407 -3.49 3.08 -10.48
C HIS A 407 -3.16 3.42 -9.03
N ALA A 408 -3.70 2.64 -8.08
CA ALA A 408 -3.41 2.77 -6.67
C ALA A 408 -1.93 2.53 -6.34
N ILE A 409 -1.30 1.52 -6.96
CA ILE A 409 0.14 1.23 -6.76
C ILE A 409 1.02 2.34 -7.39
N ILE A 410 0.69 2.82 -8.58
CA ILE A 410 1.40 3.95 -9.21
C ILE A 410 1.30 5.19 -8.33
N ALA A 411 0.14 5.51 -7.77
CA ALA A 411 0.00 6.58 -6.80
C ALA A 411 0.84 6.33 -5.54
N SER A 412 0.85 5.09 -5.04
CA SER A 412 1.68 4.70 -3.88
C SER A 412 3.17 4.98 -4.11
N TYR A 413 3.68 4.89 -5.33
CA TYR A 413 5.10 5.14 -5.61
C TYR A 413 5.40 6.59 -5.99
N PHE A 414 4.52 7.24 -6.74
CA PHE A 414 4.86 8.49 -7.42
C PHE A 414 4.03 9.70 -6.99
N GLU A 415 2.92 9.51 -6.26
CA GLU A 415 2.12 10.64 -5.81
C GLU A 415 2.76 11.33 -4.61
N HIS A 416 2.96 12.65 -4.75
CA HIS A 416 3.24 13.52 -3.62
C HIS A 416 1.91 13.95 -2.98
N HIS A 417 1.62 13.42 -1.79
CA HIS A 417 0.46 13.80 -0.98
C HIS A 417 0.90 14.61 0.24
N ALA A 418 0.26 15.77 0.49
CA ALA A 418 0.73 16.73 1.50
C ALA A 418 0.78 16.20 2.95
N MET A 419 -0.06 15.19 3.26
CA MET A 419 -0.11 14.53 4.58
C MET A 419 0.56 13.16 4.61
N VAL A 420 1.28 12.75 3.55
CA VAL A 420 1.94 11.44 3.49
C VAL A 420 3.42 11.63 3.21
N LYS A 421 4.26 11.16 4.12
CA LYS A 421 5.71 11.16 3.96
C LYS A 421 6.11 10.40 2.69
N GLU A 422 7.03 10.97 1.91
CA GLU A 422 7.60 10.29 0.75
C GLU A 422 8.49 9.11 1.16
N THR A 423 8.47 8.06 0.34
CA THR A 423 9.43 6.97 0.42
C THR A 423 10.80 7.48 0.00
N SER A 424 11.84 7.13 0.75
CA SER A 424 13.19 7.56 0.40
C SER A 424 13.69 6.84 -0.86
N GLN A 425 14.65 7.44 -1.56
CA GLN A 425 15.26 6.77 -2.71
C GLN A 425 15.95 5.46 -2.30
N GLU A 426 16.55 5.41 -1.11
CA GLU A 426 17.19 4.21 -0.56
C GLU A 426 16.18 3.09 -0.35
N ASP A 427 15.03 3.37 0.29
CA ASP A 427 13.95 2.39 0.46
C ASP A 427 13.43 1.86 -0.90
N HIS A 428 13.36 2.73 -1.93
CA HIS A 428 12.99 2.30 -3.27
C HIS A 428 14.04 1.37 -3.91
N LEU A 429 15.33 1.68 -3.73
CA LEU A 429 16.42 0.86 -4.24
C LEU A 429 16.45 -0.51 -3.56
N ASP A 430 16.24 -0.57 -2.24
CA ASP A 430 16.20 -1.82 -1.47
C ASP A 430 15.07 -2.74 -1.95
N VAL A 431 13.84 -2.22 -2.07
CA VAL A 431 12.69 -3.00 -2.56
C VAL A 431 12.93 -3.51 -3.99
N LEU A 432 13.51 -2.67 -4.85
CA LEU A 432 13.82 -3.08 -6.21
C LEU A 432 14.94 -4.11 -6.28
N LEU A 433 15.96 -3.98 -5.45
CA LEU A 433 17.06 -4.94 -5.38
C LEU A 433 16.54 -6.31 -4.94
N ASP A 434 15.72 -6.35 -3.90
CA ASP A 434 15.07 -7.58 -3.44
C ASP A 434 14.25 -8.24 -4.54
N GLU A 435 13.46 -7.47 -5.29
CA GLU A 435 12.69 -8.00 -6.42
C GLU A 435 13.58 -8.48 -7.57
N LEU A 436 14.67 -7.76 -7.89
CA LEU A 436 15.60 -8.16 -8.95
C LEU A 436 16.36 -9.44 -8.60
N ILE A 437 16.83 -9.58 -7.36
CA ILE A 437 17.49 -10.80 -6.86
C ILE A 437 16.50 -11.97 -6.92
N ARG A 438 15.27 -11.76 -6.46
CA ARG A 438 14.20 -12.76 -6.53
C ARG A 438 13.87 -13.17 -7.97
N SER A 439 13.82 -12.20 -8.88
CA SER A 439 13.60 -12.41 -10.31
C SER A 439 14.67 -13.30 -10.95
N GLN A 440 15.90 -13.33 -10.42
CA GLN A 440 16.96 -14.23 -10.91
C GLN A 440 16.62 -15.71 -10.74
N LYS A 441 15.72 -16.08 -9.81
CA LYS A 441 15.28 -17.48 -9.64
C LYS A 441 14.58 -18.00 -10.90
N LEU A 442 13.84 -17.15 -11.59
CA LEU A 442 13.16 -17.47 -12.84
C LEU A 442 14.04 -17.17 -14.06
N LEU A 443 14.68 -15.99 -14.09
CA LEU A 443 15.44 -15.54 -15.28
C LEU A 443 16.79 -16.26 -15.44
N GLY A 444 17.36 -16.74 -14.33
CA GLY A 444 18.77 -17.13 -14.23
C GLY A 444 19.71 -15.94 -14.03
N LYS A 445 20.98 -16.24 -13.75
CA LYS A 445 22.05 -15.23 -13.67
C LYS A 445 22.33 -14.64 -15.07
N PRO A 446 22.35 -13.30 -15.22
CA PRO A 446 22.57 -12.68 -16.52
C PRO A 446 23.97 -12.94 -17.05
N PHE A 447 24.09 -13.00 -18.38
CA PHE A 447 25.36 -12.99 -19.09
C PHE A 447 25.64 -11.58 -19.65
N TYR A 448 26.84 -11.08 -19.41
CA TYR A 448 27.37 -9.85 -19.99
C TYR A 448 28.76 -10.14 -20.56
N ARG A 449 28.99 -9.78 -21.83
CA ARG A 449 30.24 -10.06 -22.56
C ARG A 449 30.68 -11.54 -22.50
N ASN A 450 29.72 -12.46 -22.60
CA ASN A 450 29.90 -13.92 -22.53
C ASN A 450 30.41 -14.46 -21.18
N GLU A 451 30.39 -13.66 -20.12
CA GLU A 451 30.62 -14.10 -18.75
C GLU A 451 29.32 -14.03 -17.95
N GLN A 452 29.17 -14.88 -16.94
CA GLN A 452 28.00 -14.89 -16.06
C GLN A 452 28.23 -13.94 -14.88
N TRP A 453 27.19 -13.19 -14.50
CA TRP A 453 27.22 -12.18 -13.44
C TRP A 453 26.07 -12.40 -12.46
N PHE A 454 26.19 -11.86 -11.25
CA PHE A 454 25.08 -11.74 -10.29
C PHE A 454 24.75 -10.28 -10.04
N ILE A 455 23.51 -10.01 -9.64
CA ILE A 455 23.05 -8.66 -9.34
C ILE A 455 23.60 -8.27 -7.96
N GLU A 456 24.38 -7.20 -7.90
CA GLU A 456 24.88 -6.62 -6.64
C GLU A 456 24.01 -5.45 -6.17
N GLY A 457 23.39 -4.72 -7.09
CA GLY A 457 22.67 -3.51 -6.73
C GLY A 457 22.06 -2.74 -7.90
N LEU A 458 21.51 -1.59 -7.56
CA LEU A 458 21.13 -0.52 -8.48
C LEU A 458 21.84 0.76 -8.03
N ASP A 459 22.34 1.57 -8.96
CA ASP A 459 22.80 2.91 -8.63
C ASP A 459 21.63 3.91 -8.52
N ALA A 460 21.93 5.15 -8.12
CA ALA A 460 20.93 6.21 -7.97
C ALA A 460 20.20 6.59 -9.28
N GLN A 461 20.73 6.20 -10.44
CA GLN A 461 20.11 6.42 -11.74
C GLN A 461 19.24 5.23 -12.19
N GLY A 462 19.25 4.13 -11.43
CA GLY A 462 18.59 2.87 -11.78
C GLY A 462 19.41 2.00 -12.73
N ASN A 463 20.72 2.25 -12.89
CA ASN A 463 21.59 1.37 -13.65
C ASN A 463 21.88 0.10 -12.84
N LEU A 464 21.96 -1.04 -13.52
CA LEU A 464 22.20 -2.32 -12.87
C LEU A 464 23.68 -2.46 -12.49
N VAL A 465 23.95 -2.75 -11.23
CA VAL A 465 25.30 -3.04 -10.73
C VAL A 465 25.46 -4.56 -10.68
N LEU A 466 26.42 -5.08 -11.44
CA LEU A 466 26.69 -6.50 -11.57
C LEU A 466 28.05 -6.85 -10.97
N GLY A 467 28.09 -7.97 -10.25
CA GLY A 467 29.30 -8.59 -9.70
C GLY A 467 29.60 -9.94 -10.33
N ASN A 468 30.83 -10.42 -10.15
CA ASN A 468 31.25 -11.76 -10.54
C ASN A 468 32.13 -12.45 -9.48
N ASP A 469 32.43 -13.72 -9.68
CA ASP A 469 33.22 -14.53 -8.73
C ASP A 469 34.68 -14.05 -8.58
N ARG A 470 35.14 -13.15 -9.45
CA ARG A 470 36.46 -12.52 -9.40
C ARG A 470 36.45 -11.20 -8.61
N GLN A 471 35.34 -10.85 -7.97
CA GLN A 471 35.14 -9.57 -7.26
C GLN A 471 35.25 -8.35 -8.18
N GLU A 472 34.93 -8.51 -9.46
CA GLU A 472 34.81 -7.39 -10.39
C GLU A 472 33.38 -6.87 -10.37
N THR A 473 33.23 -5.55 -10.35
CA THR A 473 31.93 -4.87 -10.41
C THR A 473 31.83 -4.05 -11.69
N VAL A 474 30.68 -4.10 -12.35
CA VAL A 474 30.38 -3.30 -13.55
C VAL A 474 29.00 -2.67 -13.46
N VAL A 475 28.89 -1.41 -13.89
CA VAL A 475 27.62 -0.69 -13.99
C VAL A 475 27.10 -0.79 -15.42
N ILE A 476 25.89 -1.31 -15.58
CA ILE A 476 25.23 -1.52 -16.87
C ILE A 476 24.14 -0.46 -17.05
N PRO A 477 24.31 0.49 -17.99
CA PRO A 477 23.34 1.56 -18.22
C PRO A 477 22.21 1.15 -19.18
N ASP A 478 22.36 0.06 -19.94
CA ASP A 478 21.31 -0.47 -20.81
C ASP A 478 21.32 -2.02 -20.86
N GLY A 479 20.15 -2.64 -20.85
CA GLY A 479 19.97 -4.10 -20.77
C GLY A 479 20.15 -4.86 -22.06
N GLU A 480 20.49 -4.19 -23.15
CA GLU A 480 20.52 -4.80 -24.49
C GLU A 480 21.75 -5.68 -24.72
N ASP A 481 22.81 -5.44 -23.94
CA ASP A 481 24.00 -6.29 -23.91
C ASP A 481 23.86 -7.45 -22.90
N LEU A 482 22.73 -7.52 -22.16
CA LEU A 482 22.46 -8.57 -21.19
C LEU A 482 21.65 -9.70 -21.83
N LYS A 483 22.15 -10.93 -21.66
CA LYS A 483 21.43 -12.14 -22.05
C LYS A 483 20.95 -12.87 -20.80
N TRP A 484 19.69 -13.29 -20.80
CA TRP A 484 19.08 -13.98 -19.67
C TRP A 484 18.86 -15.46 -20.03
N PRO A 485 19.36 -16.41 -19.20
CA PRO A 485 19.29 -17.85 -19.48
C PRO A 485 17.91 -18.37 -19.88
N VAL A 486 16.84 -17.87 -19.25
CA VAL A 486 15.46 -18.31 -19.55
C VAL A 486 15.04 -18.13 -21.02
N PHE A 487 15.71 -17.26 -21.78
CA PHE A 487 15.46 -17.03 -23.20
C PHE A 487 16.56 -17.56 -24.11
N LEU A 488 17.61 -18.17 -23.54
CA LEU A 488 18.62 -18.89 -24.29
C LEU A 488 18.11 -20.32 -24.43
N VAL A 489 17.49 -20.62 -25.57
CA VAL A 489 17.20 -22.01 -25.96
C VAL A 489 18.55 -22.70 -26.19
N ASP A 490 18.73 -23.90 -25.63
CA ASP A 490 19.89 -24.77 -25.89
C ASP A 490 20.07 -25.07 -27.39
#